data_AF-X0X7J9-F1
#
_entry.id   AF-X0X7J9-F1
#
_cell.length_a   1.000
_cell.length_b   1.000
_cell.length_c   1.000
_cell.angle_alpha   90.00
_cell.angle_beta   90.00
_cell.angle_gamma   90.00
#
_symmetry.space_group_name_H-M   'P 1'
#
loop_
_entity.id
_entity.type
_entity.pdbx_description
1 polymer ?
#
loop_
_entity_poly.entity_id
_entity_poly.type
_entity_poly.pdbx_seq_one_letter_code
_entity_poly.pdbx_strand_id
1 'polypeptide(L)'
;EGKNKAIHAYDSILWKVRTGFLTLIFAGFGIILTGLLKEGADFSKAQQYIFVMLLVSSGLSISAIIIDINYLHRKFRVIKHLNDLLKSASTLNTDQSEEKLNEIRQYFKVSGDSGGNFYKDVKGYPGALTVAILVYFIPVLVIWGGWAYYVVCM
;
A
#
# COMPACT_ATOMS: atom_id res chain seq x y z
N GLU A 1 2.74 -21.47 12.89
CA GLU A 1 3.66 -20.30 12.97
C GLU A 1 3.98 -19.64 11.63
N GLY A 2 4.29 -20.40 10.56
CA GLY A 2 4.73 -19.83 9.27
C GLY A 2 3.80 -18.79 8.63
N LYS A 3 2.47 -18.96 8.68
CA LYS A 3 1.50 -17.99 8.12
C LYS A 3 1.48 -16.66 8.88
N ASN A 4 1.61 -16.68 10.21
CA ASN A 4 1.69 -15.45 11.01
C ASN A 4 2.97 -14.67 10.69
N LYS A 5 4.10 -15.37 10.55
CA LYS A 5 5.36 -14.76 10.12
C LYS A 5 5.25 -14.13 8.73
N ALA A 6 4.54 -14.78 7.79
CA ALA A 6 4.28 -14.22 6.47
C ALA A 6 3.41 -12.94 6.53
N ILE A 7 2.37 -12.91 7.36
CA ILE A 7 1.52 -11.72 7.55
C ILE A 7 2.36 -10.54 8.09
N HIS A 8 3.20 -10.78 9.09
CA HIS A 8 4.11 -9.74 9.62
C HIS A 8 5.15 -9.28 8.61
N ALA A 9 5.68 -10.18 7.77
CA ALA A 9 6.58 -9.82 6.68
C ALA A 9 5.89 -8.88 5.67
N TYR A 10 4.64 -9.17 5.29
CA TYR A 10 3.86 -8.27 4.44
C TYR A 10 3.62 -6.91 5.11
N ASP A 11 3.31 -6.87 6.41
CA ASP A 11 3.16 -5.61 7.13
C ASP A 11 4.43 -4.76 7.12
N SER A 12 5.58 -5.40 7.33
CA SER A 12 6.87 -4.71 7.24
C SER A 12 7.12 -4.14 5.85
N ILE A 13 6.77 -4.88 4.79
CA ILE A 13 6.91 -4.42 3.41
C ILE A 13 5.98 -3.23 3.14
N LEU A 14 4.69 -3.33 3.48
CA LEU A 14 3.71 -2.25 3.29
C LEU A 14 4.18 -0.96 3.99
N TRP A 15 4.67 -1.08 5.23
CA TRP A 15 5.22 0.06 5.97
C TRP A 15 6.44 0.68 5.29
N LYS A 16 7.39 -0.14 4.80
CA LYS A 16 8.58 0.35 4.10
C LYS A 16 8.24 1.08 2.80
N VAL A 17 7.24 0.59 2.05
CA VAL A 17 6.79 1.26 0.81
C VAL A 17 6.18 2.63 1.15
N ARG A 18 5.30 2.69 2.16
CA ARG A 18 4.63 3.92 2.59
C ARG A 18 5.59 4.97 3.15
N THR A 19 6.48 4.57 4.04
CA THR A 19 7.47 5.50 4.62
C THR A 19 8.49 5.92 3.57
N GLY A 20 8.97 4.99 2.74
CA GLY A 20 9.88 5.30 1.64
C GLY A 20 9.30 6.31 0.66
N PHE A 21 8.03 6.16 0.29
CA PHE A 21 7.32 7.14 -0.54
C PHE A 21 7.30 8.53 0.12
N LEU A 22 6.85 8.62 1.38
CA LEU A 22 6.78 9.90 2.09
C LEU A 22 8.16 10.56 2.18
N THR A 23 9.21 9.77 2.49
CA THR A 23 10.58 10.27 2.53
C THR A 23 11.02 10.84 1.19
N LEU A 24 10.73 10.17 0.07
CA LEU A 24 11.07 10.67 -1.27
C LEU A 24 10.34 11.98 -1.60
N ILE A 25 9.05 12.08 -1.28
CA ILE A 25 8.26 13.29 -1.52
C ILE A 25 8.81 14.47 -0.71
N PHE A 26 9.00 14.28 0.61
CA PHE A 26 9.50 15.34 1.48
C PHE A 26 10.95 15.74 1.15
N ALA A 27 11.81 14.78 0.84
CA ALA A 27 13.19 15.06 0.43
C ALA A 27 13.23 15.84 -0.89
N GLY A 28 12.42 15.43 -1.88
CA GLY A 28 12.28 16.15 -3.14
C GLY A 28 11.83 17.60 -2.92
N PHE A 29 10.88 17.82 -2.00
CA PHE A 29 10.41 19.16 -1.64
C PHE A 29 11.51 19.99 -1.02
N GLY A 30 12.23 19.42 -0.04
CA GLY A 30 13.31 20.11 0.65
C GLY A 30 14.41 20.57 -0.31
N ILE A 31 14.79 19.71 -1.26
CA ILE A 31 15.82 20.04 -2.26
C ILE A 31 15.37 21.21 -3.14
N ILE A 32 14.15 21.16 -3.67
CA ILE A 32 13.64 22.20 -4.57
C ILE A 32 13.46 23.53 -3.83
N LEU A 33 12.85 23.51 -2.64
CA LEU A 33 12.66 24.72 -1.83
C LEU A 33 14.00 25.38 -1.51
N THR A 34 15.00 24.58 -1.13
CA THR A 34 16.35 25.08 -0.84
C THR A 34 17.03 25.63 -2.08
N GLY A 35 16.84 25.01 -3.24
CA GLY A 35 17.34 25.51 -4.52
C GLY A 35 16.75 26.87 -4.88
N LEU A 36 15.43 27.00 -4.80
CA LEU A 36 14.70 28.24 -5.09
C LEU A 36 15.13 29.40 -4.19
N LEU A 37 15.30 29.14 -2.88
CA LEU A 37 15.74 30.13 -1.91
C LEU A 37 17.17 30.61 -2.16
N LYS A 38 18.07 29.71 -2.60
CA LYS A 38 19.49 30.03 -2.84
C LYS A 38 19.72 30.79 -4.14
N GLU A 39 18.95 30.51 -5.18
CA GLU A 39 19.11 31.15 -6.49
C GLU A 39 18.40 32.50 -6.61
N GLY A 40 17.65 32.93 -5.59
CA GLY A 40 16.81 34.14 -5.68
C GLY A 40 15.81 34.02 -6.84
N ALA A 41 15.20 32.83 -6.96
CA ALA A 41 14.60 32.38 -8.21
C ALA A 41 13.50 33.31 -8.72
N ASP A 42 13.64 33.68 -9.99
CA ASP A 42 12.64 34.41 -10.76
C ASP A 42 11.34 33.61 -10.90
N PHE A 43 10.18 34.28 -10.87
CA PHE A 43 8.85 33.66 -10.75
C PHE A 43 8.57 32.54 -11.78
N SER A 44 9.08 32.71 -13.01
CA SER A 44 8.90 31.73 -14.10
C SER A 44 9.67 30.42 -13.86
N LYS A 45 10.86 30.48 -13.27
CA LYS A 45 11.67 29.28 -12.97
C LYS A 45 11.03 28.46 -11.85
N ALA A 46 10.52 29.13 -10.81
CA ALA A 46 9.83 28.46 -9.71
C ALA A 46 8.63 27.62 -10.19
N GLN A 47 7.85 28.15 -11.14
CA GLN A 47 6.72 27.45 -11.74
C GLN A 47 7.15 26.15 -12.45
N GLN A 48 8.25 26.18 -13.21
CA GLN A 48 8.76 25.00 -13.91
C GLN A 48 9.20 23.91 -12.92
N TYR A 49 9.90 24.27 -11.84
CA TYR A 49 10.31 23.30 -10.81
C TYR A 49 9.12 22.66 -10.10
N ILE A 50 8.10 23.46 -9.74
CA ILE A 50 6.88 22.94 -9.10
C ILE A 50 6.12 22.02 -10.06
N PHE A 51 6.05 22.35 -11.35
CA PHE A 51 5.38 21.52 -12.34
C PHE A 51 6.09 20.17 -12.57
N VAL A 52 7.42 20.18 -12.70
CA VAL A 52 8.21 18.94 -12.78
C VAL A 52 8.00 18.09 -11.53
N MET A 53 7.97 18.73 -10.36
CA MET A 53 7.73 18.04 -9.10
C MET A 53 6.34 17.39 -9.03
N LEU A 54 5.30 18.07 -9.53
CA LEU A 54 3.95 17.53 -9.63
C LEU A 54 3.91 16.26 -10.47
N LEU A 55 4.58 16.26 -11.62
CA LEU A 55 4.65 15.09 -12.50
C LEU A 55 5.37 13.93 -11.83
N VAL A 56 6.54 14.18 -11.23
CA VAL A 56 7.33 13.15 -10.53
C VAL A 56 6.55 12.59 -9.34
N SER A 57 5.94 13.45 -8.53
CA SER A 57 5.16 13.04 -7.34
C SER A 57 3.94 12.22 -7.73
N SER A 58 3.24 12.61 -8.80
CA SER A 58 2.09 11.87 -9.33
C SER A 58 2.51 10.49 -9.86
N GLY A 59 3.60 10.41 -10.62
CA GLY A 59 4.14 9.15 -11.12
C GLY A 59 4.58 8.20 -10.01
N LEU A 60 5.28 8.72 -8.99
CA LEU A 60 5.66 7.96 -7.80
C LEU A 60 4.44 7.49 -7.01
N SER A 61 3.42 8.34 -6.85
CA SER A 61 2.19 7.99 -6.15
C SER A 61 1.43 6.86 -6.84
N ILE A 62 1.24 6.93 -8.17
CA ILE A 62 0.58 5.87 -8.94
C ILE A 62 1.35 4.55 -8.80
N SER A 63 2.67 4.59 -8.94
CA SER A 63 3.53 3.42 -8.83
C SER A 63 3.45 2.79 -7.43
N ALA A 64 3.51 3.63 -6.39
CA ALA A 64 3.42 3.19 -5.01
C ALA A 64 2.04 2.61 -4.66
N ILE A 65 0.95 3.20 -5.17
CA ILE A 65 -0.42 2.65 -5.03
C ILE A 65 -0.50 1.25 -5.62
N ILE A 66 -0.01 1.05 -6.85
CA ILE A 66 -0.04 -0.26 -7.52
C ILE A 66 0.73 -1.30 -6.71
N ILE A 67 1.93 -0.94 -6.24
CA ILE A 67 2.77 -1.83 -5.41
C ILE A 67 2.06 -2.16 -4.09
N ASP A 68 1.57 -1.15 -3.36
CA ASP A 68 0.94 -1.32 -2.05
C ASP A 68 -0.33 -2.17 -2.14
N ILE A 69 -1.18 -1.93 -3.13
CA ILE A 69 -2.40 -2.73 -3.37
C ILE A 69 -2.04 -4.18 -3.69
N ASN A 70 -1.02 -4.41 -4.51
CA ASN A 70 -0.59 -5.78 -4.84
C ASN A 70 -0.09 -6.55 -3.61
N TYR A 71 0.70 -5.90 -2.75
CA TYR A 71 1.14 -6.50 -1.49
C TYR A 71 -0.02 -6.68 -0.50
N LEU A 72 -0.97 -5.75 -0.48
CA LEU A 72 -2.18 -5.83 0.34
C LEU A 72 -3.03 -7.04 -0.06
N HIS A 73 -3.28 -7.23 -1.35
CA HIS A 73 -3.99 -8.39 -1.88
C HIS A 73 -3.33 -9.71 -1.43
N ARG A 74 -2.00 -9.79 -1.56
CA ARG A 74 -1.23 -10.97 -1.14
C ARG A 74 -1.32 -11.21 0.36
N LYS A 75 -1.24 -10.15 1.18
CA LYS A 75 -1.39 -10.23 2.64
C LYS A 75 -2.76 -10.81 3.02
N PHE A 76 -3.84 -10.24 2.49
CA PHE A 76 -5.20 -10.65 2.84
C PHE A 76 -5.57 -12.04 2.30
N ARG A 77 -4.95 -12.48 1.19
CA ARG A 77 -5.02 -13.87 0.73
C ARG A 77 -4.47 -14.84 1.78
N VAL A 78 -3.30 -14.53 2.36
CA VAL A 78 -2.72 -15.36 3.44
C VAL A 78 -3.60 -15.34 4.70
N ILE A 79 -4.16 -14.18 5.08
CA ILE A 79 -5.07 -14.06 6.23
C ILE A 79 -6.32 -14.93 6.03
N LYS A 80 -6.94 -14.90 4.85
CA LYS A 80 -8.10 -15.73 4.56
C LYS A 80 -7.78 -17.22 4.73
N HIS A 81 -6.72 -17.69 4.09
CA HIS A 81 -6.31 -19.10 4.19
C HIS A 81 -5.97 -19.51 5.63
N LEU A 82 -5.47 -18.59 6.46
CA LEU A 82 -5.27 -18.84 7.88
C LEU A 82 -6.60 -18.94 8.64
N ASN A 83 -7.55 -18.04 8.38
CA ASN A 83 -8.88 -18.07 9.00
C ASN A 83 -9.66 -19.34 8.62
N ASP A 84 -9.60 -19.74 7.35
CA ASP A 84 -10.23 -20.98 6.86
C ASP A 84 -9.60 -22.21 7.53
N LEU A 85 -8.26 -22.24 7.66
CA LEU A 85 -7.56 -23.29 8.39
C LEU A 85 -7.98 -23.36 9.87
N LEU A 86 -8.10 -22.22 10.54
CA LEU A 86 -8.55 -22.17 11.94
C LEU A 86 -10.00 -22.67 12.08
N LYS A 87 -10.88 -22.31 11.14
CA LYS A 87 -12.26 -22.79 11.10
C LYS A 87 -12.31 -24.30 10.90
N SER A 88 -11.60 -24.85 9.93
CA SER A 88 -11.55 -26.30 9.70
C SER A 88 -10.88 -27.06 10.85
N ALA A 89 -9.88 -26.48 11.51
CA ALA A 89 -9.28 -27.07 12.71
C ALA A 89 -10.26 -27.10 13.90
N SER A 90 -11.06 -26.05 14.10
CA SER A 90 -12.06 -26.01 15.16
C SER A 90 -13.19 -27.03 14.96
N THR A 91 -13.56 -27.34 13.72
CA THR A 91 -14.58 -28.35 13.41
C THR A 91 -14.03 -29.78 13.46
N LEU A 92 -12.70 -29.95 13.35
CA LEU A 92 -12.04 -31.25 13.48
C LEU A 92 -12.02 -31.76 14.93
N ASN A 93 -11.94 -30.85 15.91
CA ASN A 93 -12.02 -31.21 17.33
C ASN A 93 -13.38 -31.85 17.70
N THR A 94 -14.40 -31.69 16.86
CA THR A 94 -15.75 -32.25 17.06
C THR A 94 -15.96 -33.57 16.30
N ASP A 95 -15.18 -33.84 15.25
CA ASP A 95 -15.43 -34.94 14.31
C ASP A 95 -14.14 -35.32 13.56
N GLN A 96 -13.55 -36.45 13.96
CA GLN A 96 -12.22 -36.92 13.54
C GLN A 96 -12.25 -37.75 12.24
N SER A 97 -12.89 -37.23 11.19
CA SER A 97 -12.87 -37.89 9.87
C SER A 97 -11.55 -37.64 9.13
N GLU A 98 -10.96 -38.69 8.54
CA GLU A 98 -9.74 -38.61 7.70
C GLU A 98 -9.91 -37.65 6.50
N GLU A 99 -11.14 -37.48 6.02
CA GLU A 99 -11.47 -36.57 4.91
C GLU A 99 -11.18 -35.10 5.29
N LYS A 100 -11.52 -34.70 6.53
CA LYS A 100 -11.27 -33.35 7.03
C LYS A 100 -9.78 -33.11 7.32
N LEU A 101 -9.02 -34.14 7.67
CA LEU A 101 -7.55 -34.04 7.82
C LEU A 101 -6.87 -33.74 6.47
N ASN A 102 -7.36 -34.34 5.38
CA ASN A 102 -6.89 -34.03 4.03
C ASN A 102 -7.27 -32.61 3.60
N GLU A 103 -8.45 -32.12 3.96
CA GLU A 103 -8.88 -30.74 3.72
C GLU A 103 -7.96 -29.73 4.43
N ILE A 104 -7.63 -29.96 5.71
CA ILE A 104 -6.69 -29.13 6.47
C ILE A 104 -5.29 -29.09 5.83
N ARG A 105 -4.77 -30.23 5.34
CA ARG A 105 -3.47 -30.28 4.65
C ARG A 105 -3.44 -29.40 3.40
N GLN A 106 -4.55 -29.23 2.69
CA GLN A 106 -4.61 -28.32 1.54
C GLN A 106 -4.40 -26.87 1.95
N TYR A 107 -4.90 -26.45 3.11
CA TYR A 107 -4.69 -25.10 3.63
C TYR A 107 -3.25 -24.83 4.10
N PHE A 108 -2.45 -25.87 4.35
CA PHE A 108 -1.01 -25.73 4.64
C PHE A 108 -0.16 -25.46 3.40
N LYS A 109 -0.66 -25.72 2.18
CA LYS A 109 0.06 -25.36 0.95
C LYS A 109 0.24 -23.85 0.83
N VAL A 110 1.31 -23.43 0.16
CA VAL A 110 1.72 -22.02 0.00
C VAL A 110 0.58 -21.21 -0.61
N SER A 111 -0.07 -20.41 0.25
CA SER A 111 -1.31 -19.69 -0.05
C SER A 111 -1.11 -18.40 -0.86
N GLY A 112 0.00 -18.30 -1.58
CA GLY A 112 0.37 -17.09 -2.34
C GLY A 112 -0.15 -17.08 -3.77
N ASP A 113 -0.45 -18.24 -4.36
CA ASP A 113 -0.54 -18.40 -5.82
C ASP A 113 -1.96 -18.65 -6.35
N SER A 114 -2.96 -18.73 -5.48
CA SER A 114 -4.35 -18.90 -5.92
C SER A 114 -4.86 -17.60 -6.55
N GLY A 115 -5.14 -17.61 -7.86
CA GLY A 115 -5.62 -16.45 -8.63
C GLY A 115 -7.02 -15.92 -8.25
N GLY A 116 -7.63 -16.45 -7.20
CA GLY A 116 -8.98 -16.07 -6.78
C GLY A 116 -9.04 -14.78 -5.95
N ASN A 117 -10.11 -14.01 -6.16
CA ASN A 117 -10.41 -12.75 -5.44
C ASN A 117 -11.07 -12.97 -4.08
N PHE A 118 -10.94 -14.17 -3.52
CA PHE A 118 -11.64 -14.62 -2.32
C PHE A 118 -11.30 -13.80 -1.05
N TYR A 119 -10.25 -12.99 -1.07
CA TYR A 119 -9.77 -12.18 0.04
C TYR A 119 -10.57 -10.89 0.28
N LYS A 120 -11.45 -10.49 -0.65
CA LYS A 120 -12.25 -9.26 -0.54
C LYS A 120 -13.25 -9.28 0.62
N ASP A 121 -13.70 -10.47 1.03
CA ASP A 121 -14.70 -10.65 2.09
C ASP A 121 -14.09 -10.65 3.50
N VAL A 122 -12.76 -10.57 3.62
CA VAL A 122 -12.08 -10.57 4.92
C VAL A 122 -12.30 -9.22 5.62
N LYS A 123 -12.78 -9.27 6.87
CA LYS A 123 -12.94 -8.07 7.71
C LYS A 123 -11.62 -7.28 7.78
N GLY A 124 -11.70 -5.97 7.55
CA GLY A 124 -10.54 -5.06 7.56
C GLY A 124 -9.87 -4.84 6.20
N TYR A 125 -10.15 -5.68 5.18
CA TYR A 125 -9.68 -5.46 3.82
C TYR A 125 -10.11 -4.10 3.22
N PRO A 126 -11.40 -3.70 3.24
CA PRO A 126 -11.81 -2.42 2.67
C PRO A 126 -11.15 -1.23 3.37
N GLY A 127 -11.02 -1.27 4.70
CA GLY A 127 -10.34 -0.22 5.46
C GLY A 127 -8.86 -0.11 5.09
N ALA A 128 -8.17 -1.24 4.96
CA ALA A 128 -6.76 -1.26 4.61
C ALA A 128 -6.51 -0.79 3.15
N LEU A 129 -7.46 -1.06 2.25
CA LEU A 129 -7.43 -0.55 0.88
C LEU A 129 -7.62 0.97 0.84
N THR A 130 -8.57 1.50 1.61
CA THR A 130 -8.76 2.95 1.75
C THR A 130 -7.50 3.63 2.27
N VAL A 131 -6.87 3.08 3.31
CA VAL A 131 -5.60 3.61 3.84
C VAL A 131 -4.50 3.57 2.78
N ALA A 132 -4.39 2.47 2.02
CA ALA A 132 -3.41 2.36 0.95
C ALA A 132 -3.57 3.49 -0.07
N ILE A 133 -4.80 3.79 -0.50
CA ILE A 133 -5.05 4.88 -1.46
C ILE A 133 -4.77 6.24 -0.83
N LEU A 134 -5.30 6.51 0.38
CA LEU A 134 -5.21 7.83 1.02
C LEU A 134 -3.77 8.26 1.29
N VAL A 135 -2.89 7.34 1.71
CA VAL A 135 -1.48 7.64 2.01
C VAL A 135 -0.74 8.23 0.82
N TYR A 136 -1.04 7.77 -0.40
CA TYR A 136 -0.38 8.25 -1.62
C TYR A 136 -1.16 9.38 -2.30
N PHE A 137 -2.48 9.42 -2.14
CA PHE A 137 -3.34 10.40 -2.78
C PHE A 137 -3.34 11.76 -2.06
N ILE A 138 -3.40 11.77 -0.73
CA ILE A 138 -3.48 13.03 0.06
C ILE A 138 -2.27 13.94 -0.21
N PRO A 139 -1.00 13.47 -0.14
CA PRO A 139 0.14 14.34 -0.39
C PRO A 139 0.10 14.94 -1.80
N VAL A 140 -0.25 14.14 -2.81
CA VAL A 140 -0.35 14.61 -4.20
C VAL A 140 -1.46 15.65 -4.34
N LEU A 141 -2.62 15.43 -3.73
CA LEU A 141 -3.73 16.39 -3.75
C LEU A 141 -3.33 17.72 -3.12
N VAL A 142 -2.62 17.71 -1.99
CA VAL A 142 -2.11 18.93 -1.35
C VAL A 142 -1.21 19.72 -2.29
N ILE A 143 -0.33 19.05 -3.03
CA ILE A 143 0.57 19.72 -3.99
C ILE A 143 -0.23 20.31 -5.16
N TRP A 144 -1.17 19.54 -5.72
CA TRP A 144 -2.04 20.00 -6.79
C TRP A 144 -2.91 21.19 -6.36
N GLY A 145 -3.46 21.15 -5.15
CA GLY A 145 -4.25 22.24 -4.57
C GLY A 145 -3.41 23.49 -4.35
N GLY A 146 -2.19 23.33 -3.83
CA GLY A 146 -1.24 24.44 -3.67
C GLY A 146 -0.86 25.09 -5.00
N TRP A 147 -0.59 24.28 -6.04
CA TRP A 147 -0.29 24.79 -7.37
C TRP A 147 -1.50 25.46 -8.03
N ALA A 148 -2.69 24.87 -7.93
CA ALA A 148 -3.90 25.46 -8.49
C ALA A 148 -4.24 26.80 -7.81
N TYR A 149 -4.13 26.87 -6.48
CA TYR A 149 -4.28 28.12 -5.74
C TYR A 149 -3.27 29.18 -6.21
N TYR A 150 -2.02 28.78 -6.37
CA TYR A 150 -0.95 29.65 -6.84
C TYR A 150 -1.22 30.22 -8.25
N VAL A 151 -1.72 29.40 -9.18
CA VAL A 151 -2.04 29.83 -10.56
C VAL A 151 -3.27 30.73 -10.64
N VAL A 152 -4.22 30.60 -9.71
CA VAL A 152 -5.48 31.37 -9.74
C VAL A 152 -5.37 32.70 -9.01
N CYS A 153 -4.56 32.78 -7.94
CA CYS A 153 -4.46 33.96 -7.09
C CYS A 153 -3.30 34.92 -7.42
N MET A 154 -2.37 34.54 -8.30
CA MET A 154 -1.33 35.42 -8.84
C MET A 154 -1.52 35.60 -10.34
#